data_AF-A2F2B7-F1
#
_entry.id   AF-A2F2B7-F1
#
_cell.length_a   1.000
_cell.length_b   1.000
_cell.length_c   1.000
_cell.angle_alpha   90.00
_cell.angle_beta   90.00
_cell.angle_gamma   90.00
#
_symmetry.space_group_name_H-M   'P 1'
#
loop_
_entity.id
_entity.type
_entity.pdbx_description
1 polymer ?
#
loop_
_entity_poly.entity_id
_entity_poly.type
_entity_poly.pdbx_seq_one_letter_code
_entity_poly.pdbx_strand_id
1 'polypeptide(L)'
;MCSSIKSLHFKGLESIGNCAFQECTSLESVVFDGDGPLILGPGAFADCFNLKTIVFNTNLTNIYHVVFRNCGFTEIEIPSSIKSIGGNAFMGSKLTRINFLGFSSLKVLVANVFQGATHLTDINLPETIQEINENAFESTNISSFVVPKQTISITEYAFRNCKRLENFIIPENCSLQKLGYFLFEGCLSLKKFECNGSDYFEVENFALFNKSKTSLICFPPACECQYFYVPTTLREISGAAFYCC
;
A
#
# COMPACT_ATOMS: atom_id res chain seq x y z
N MET A 1 -2.06 -0.72 -30.80
CA MET A 1 -0.80 -0.23 -30.19
C MET A 1 -0.57 1.21 -30.63
N CYS A 2 -0.70 2.16 -29.71
CA CYS A 2 -0.38 3.56 -30.00
C CYS A 2 1.08 3.82 -29.62
N SER A 3 1.98 3.83 -30.60
CA SER A 3 3.43 3.92 -30.38
C SER A 3 4.03 5.31 -30.67
N SER A 4 3.19 6.32 -30.92
CA SER A 4 3.67 7.66 -31.30
C SER A 4 3.13 8.79 -30.43
N ILE A 5 1.98 8.63 -29.79
CA ILE A 5 1.41 9.67 -28.94
C ILE A 5 2.21 9.77 -27.65
N LYS A 6 2.76 10.97 -27.39
CA LYS A 6 3.56 11.27 -26.20
C LYS A 6 2.81 12.04 -25.12
N SER A 7 1.81 12.83 -25.49
CA SER A 7 1.09 13.67 -24.55
C SER A 7 -0.37 13.75 -24.92
N LEU A 8 -1.24 13.69 -23.92
CA LEU A 8 -2.68 13.86 -24.08
C LEU A 8 -3.15 14.99 -23.17
N HIS A 9 -3.95 15.90 -23.72
CA HIS A 9 -4.60 16.96 -22.96
C HIS A 9 -6.10 16.92 -23.27
N PHE A 10 -6.88 16.55 -22.26
CA PHE A 10 -8.32 16.45 -22.35
C PHE A 10 -8.97 17.66 -21.68
N LYS A 11 -9.88 18.34 -22.38
CA LYS A 11 -10.66 19.48 -21.87
C LYS A 11 -12.12 19.08 -21.74
N GLY A 12 -12.56 18.77 -20.53
CA GLY A 12 -13.94 18.35 -20.23
C GLY A 12 -14.26 16.92 -20.66
N LEU A 13 -13.26 16.03 -20.79
CA LEU A 13 -13.52 14.62 -21.08
C LEU A 13 -14.16 13.95 -19.87
N GLU A 14 -15.30 13.28 -20.08
CA GLU A 14 -16.04 12.64 -19.00
C GLU A 14 -15.62 11.20 -18.73
N SER A 15 -15.16 10.47 -19.76
CA SER A 15 -14.78 9.07 -19.60
C SER A 15 -13.72 8.59 -20.58
N ILE A 16 -12.94 7.61 -20.12
CA ILE A 16 -12.04 6.77 -20.90
C ILE A 16 -12.50 5.32 -20.75
N GLY A 17 -12.68 4.62 -21.87
CA GLY A 17 -13.09 3.22 -21.90
C GLY A 17 -12.00 2.26 -21.39
N ASN A 18 -12.39 1.01 -21.14
CA ASN A 18 -11.49 -0.05 -20.67
C ASN A 18 -10.31 -0.21 -21.63
N CYS A 19 -9.10 -0.32 -21.08
CA CYS A 19 -7.86 -0.54 -21.83
C CYS A 19 -7.58 0.46 -22.98
N ALA A 20 -8.23 1.63 -23.01
CA ALA A 20 -8.17 2.53 -24.16
C ALA A 20 -6.75 3.00 -24.51
N PHE A 21 -5.90 3.20 -23.50
CA PHE A 21 -4.48 3.51 -23.63
C PHE A 21 -3.59 2.40 -23.09
N GLN A 22 -4.09 1.17 -22.96
CA GLN A 22 -3.25 0.05 -22.55
C GLN A 22 -2.07 -0.11 -23.52
N GLU A 23 -0.87 -0.33 -22.98
CA GLU A 23 0.37 -0.48 -23.75
C GLU A 23 0.69 0.72 -24.66
N CYS A 24 0.22 1.93 -24.31
CA CYS A 24 0.68 3.16 -24.96
C CYS A 24 2.09 3.50 -24.46
N THR A 25 3.06 2.69 -24.85
CA THR A 25 4.43 2.71 -24.33
C THR A 25 5.21 3.97 -24.67
N SER A 26 4.71 4.83 -25.56
CA SER A 26 5.31 6.14 -25.86
C SER A 26 4.66 7.31 -25.12
N LEU A 27 3.53 7.08 -24.42
CA LEU A 27 2.81 8.12 -23.70
C LEU A 27 3.63 8.54 -22.47
N GLU A 28 3.99 9.82 -22.41
CA GLU A 28 4.80 10.42 -21.35
C GLU A 28 3.97 11.29 -20.40
N SER A 29 2.89 11.93 -20.88
CA SER A 29 2.05 12.80 -20.05
C SER A 29 0.55 12.74 -20.38
N VAL A 30 -0.28 12.85 -19.34
CA VAL A 30 -1.74 12.97 -19.47
C VAL A 30 -2.25 14.07 -18.55
N VAL A 31 -3.03 15.00 -19.09
CA VAL A 31 -3.66 16.08 -18.33
C VAL A 31 -5.17 16.05 -18.56
N PHE A 32 -5.92 15.99 -17.47
CA PHE A 32 -7.38 16.13 -17.46
C PHE A 32 -7.77 17.48 -16.89
N ASP A 33 -8.23 18.38 -17.74
CA ASP A 33 -8.80 19.67 -17.35
C ASP A 33 -10.32 19.66 -17.42
N GLY A 34 -10.96 20.44 -16.56
CA GLY A 34 -12.39 20.69 -16.54
C GLY A 34 -13.08 20.17 -15.29
N ASP A 35 -14.29 20.70 -15.05
CA ASP A 35 -15.00 20.52 -13.79
C ASP A 35 -16.07 19.41 -13.85
N GLY A 36 -16.10 18.65 -14.96
CA GLY A 36 -17.00 17.52 -15.14
C GLY A 36 -16.56 16.26 -14.37
N PRO A 37 -17.42 15.24 -14.27
CA PRO A 37 -17.01 13.93 -13.75
C PRO A 37 -15.91 13.33 -14.63
N LEU A 38 -15.01 12.55 -14.06
CA LEU A 38 -13.99 11.81 -14.81
C LEU A 38 -14.04 10.32 -14.43
N ILE A 39 -14.25 9.46 -15.42
CA ILE A 39 -14.29 8.00 -15.27
C ILE A 39 -13.15 7.37 -16.06
N LEU A 40 -12.28 6.63 -15.38
CA LEU A 40 -11.22 5.85 -16.01
C LEU A 40 -11.57 4.37 -15.99
N GLY A 41 -11.94 3.81 -17.14
CA GLY A 41 -12.26 2.40 -17.26
C GLY A 41 -11.09 1.50 -16.81
N PRO A 42 -11.36 0.28 -16.33
CA PRO A 42 -10.33 -0.69 -15.98
C PRO A 42 -9.19 -0.78 -17.00
N GLY A 43 -7.96 -0.76 -16.49
CA GLY A 43 -6.76 -0.85 -17.32
C GLY A 43 -6.55 0.28 -18.32
N ALA A 44 -7.28 1.41 -18.20
CA ALA A 44 -7.21 2.51 -19.16
C ALA A 44 -5.78 2.94 -19.51
N PHE A 45 -4.84 2.91 -18.56
CA PHE A 45 -3.43 3.25 -18.76
C PHE A 45 -2.48 2.11 -18.36
N ALA A 46 -2.96 0.86 -18.31
CA ALA A 46 -2.13 -0.27 -17.95
C ALA A 46 -0.94 -0.40 -18.92
N ASP A 47 0.25 -0.68 -18.39
CA ASP A 47 1.47 -0.92 -19.16
C ASP A 47 1.93 0.33 -19.98
N CYS A 48 1.53 1.54 -19.56
CA CYS A 48 2.12 2.80 -20.02
C CYS A 48 3.47 3.06 -19.32
N PHE A 49 4.48 2.23 -19.63
CA PHE A 49 5.78 2.23 -18.93
C PHE A 49 6.53 3.57 -18.93
N ASN A 50 6.27 4.44 -19.91
CA ASN A 50 6.91 5.75 -20.03
C ASN A 50 6.05 6.92 -19.52
N LEU A 51 4.84 6.66 -18.99
CA LEU A 51 3.96 7.71 -18.47
C LEU A 51 4.57 8.30 -17.21
N LYS A 52 5.17 9.49 -17.31
CA LYS A 52 5.88 10.17 -16.22
C LYS A 52 4.96 11.04 -15.38
N THR A 53 3.92 11.60 -15.98
CA THR A 53 3.05 12.57 -15.32
C THR A 53 1.60 12.33 -15.69
N ILE A 54 0.75 12.27 -14.67
CA ILE A 54 -0.70 12.31 -14.82
C ILE A 54 -1.27 13.37 -13.88
N VAL A 55 -2.09 14.27 -14.44
CA VAL A 55 -2.77 15.32 -13.67
C VAL A 55 -4.26 15.10 -13.82
N PHE A 56 -4.93 14.83 -12.70
CA PHE A 56 -6.38 14.67 -12.66
C PHE A 56 -7.08 16.00 -12.46
N ASN A 57 -8.33 16.05 -12.90
CA ASN A 57 -9.25 17.06 -12.39
C ASN A 57 -9.70 16.71 -10.96
N THR A 58 -10.44 17.61 -10.31
CA THR A 58 -10.87 17.44 -8.92
C THR A 58 -12.02 16.46 -8.73
N ASN A 59 -12.59 15.90 -9.81
CA ASN A 59 -13.84 15.12 -9.78
C ASN A 59 -13.68 13.65 -10.14
N LEU A 60 -12.45 13.12 -10.09
CA LEU A 60 -12.20 11.68 -10.18
C LEU A 60 -12.64 10.99 -8.87
N THR A 61 -13.70 10.21 -8.92
CA THR A 61 -14.23 9.52 -7.72
C THR A 61 -13.69 8.10 -7.53
N ASN A 62 -13.21 7.46 -8.60
CA ASN A 62 -12.80 6.07 -8.56
C ASN A 62 -11.60 5.83 -9.47
N ILE A 63 -10.61 5.09 -8.95
CA ILE A 63 -9.58 4.46 -9.78
C ILE A 63 -9.94 2.98 -9.86
N TYR A 64 -10.31 2.50 -11.03
CA TYR A 64 -10.70 1.10 -11.20
C TYR A 64 -9.51 0.14 -11.18
N HIS A 65 -9.80 -1.16 -11.25
CA HIS A 65 -8.75 -2.19 -11.23
C HIS A 65 -7.76 -2.01 -12.38
N VAL A 66 -6.48 -2.28 -12.08
CA VAL A 66 -5.32 -2.24 -13.00
C VAL A 66 -5.11 -0.94 -13.81
N VAL A 67 -5.82 0.16 -13.51
CA VAL A 67 -5.78 1.39 -14.33
C VAL A 67 -4.36 1.90 -14.56
N PHE A 68 -3.49 1.84 -13.56
CA PHE A 68 -2.10 2.29 -13.63
C PHE A 68 -1.08 1.18 -13.38
N ARG A 69 -1.45 -0.07 -13.67
CA ARG A 69 -0.50 -1.20 -13.61
C ARG A 69 0.72 -0.88 -14.47
N ASN A 70 1.92 -1.11 -13.93
CA ASN A 70 3.20 -0.94 -14.60
C ASN A 70 3.45 0.47 -15.21
N CYS A 71 2.78 1.51 -14.71
CA CYS A 71 3.03 2.88 -15.17
C CYS A 71 4.38 3.43 -14.68
N GLY A 72 4.94 4.35 -15.47
CA GLY A 72 6.28 4.93 -15.27
C GLY A 72 6.38 6.12 -14.31
N PHE A 73 5.26 6.61 -13.76
CA PHE A 73 5.26 7.83 -12.96
C PHE A 73 5.85 7.55 -11.58
N THR A 74 6.66 8.49 -11.09
CA THR A 74 7.33 8.38 -9.78
C THR A 74 6.50 8.96 -8.65
N GLU A 75 5.59 9.87 -8.95
CA GLU A 75 4.67 10.50 -8.01
C GLU A 75 3.29 10.60 -8.64
N ILE A 76 2.26 10.56 -7.79
CA ILE A 76 0.89 10.81 -8.20
C ILE A 76 0.14 11.52 -7.08
N GLU A 77 -0.64 12.53 -7.47
CA GLU A 77 -1.59 13.20 -6.59
C GLU A 77 -2.96 12.56 -6.74
N ILE A 78 -3.51 12.04 -5.64
CA ILE A 78 -4.82 11.43 -5.57
C ILE A 78 -5.82 12.47 -5.05
N PRO A 79 -6.80 12.92 -5.86
CA PRO A 79 -7.76 13.93 -5.45
C PRO A 79 -8.56 13.52 -4.20
N SER A 80 -8.97 14.51 -3.38
CA SER A 80 -9.78 14.29 -2.18
C SER A 80 -11.15 13.66 -2.48
N SER A 81 -11.64 13.79 -3.71
CA SER A 81 -12.90 13.23 -4.19
C SER A 81 -12.88 11.71 -4.40
N ILE A 82 -11.70 11.07 -4.33
CA ILE A 82 -11.55 9.62 -4.46
C ILE A 82 -12.28 8.91 -3.32
N LYS A 83 -13.15 7.98 -3.73
CA LYS A 83 -13.95 7.11 -2.87
C LYS A 83 -13.44 5.68 -2.87
N SER A 84 -12.85 5.22 -3.97
CA SER A 84 -12.23 3.89 -4.04
C SER A 84 -11.08 3.80 -5.02
N ILE A 85 -10.17 2.86 -4.73
CA ILE A 85 -9.07 2.43 -5.58
C ILE A 85 -9.20 0.92 -5.76
N GLY A 86 -9.17 0.45 -7.01
CA GLY A 86 -9.40 -0.93 -7.38
C GLY A 86 -8.17 -1.82 -7.24
N GLY A 87 -8.40 -3.14 -7.27
CA GLY A 87 -7.36 -4.15 -7.17
C GLY A 87 -6.26 -3.94 -8.20
N ASN A 88 -5.01 -4.11 -7.78
CA ASN A 88 -3.84 -4.03 -8.64
C ASN A 88 -3.68 -2.67 -9.37
N ALA A 89 -4.38 -1.60 -8.93
CA ALA A 89 -4.42 -0.31 -9.63
C ALA A 89 -3.02 0.29 -9.87
N PHE A 90 -2.07 0.09 -8.95
CA PHE A 90 -0.70 0.57 -9.03
C PHE A 90 0.33 -0.57 -9.00
N MET A 91 -0.09 -1.80 -9.30
CA MET A 91 0.78 -2.97 -9.31
C MET A 91 1.96 -2.77 -10.27
N GLY A 92 3.18 -3.01 -9.80
CA GLY A 92 4.40 -2.88 -10.60
C GLY A 92 4.75 -1.46 -11.06
N SER A 93 4.05 -0.44 -10.58
CA SER A 93 4.33 0.96 -10.94
C SER A 93 5.72 1.42 -10.44
N LYS A 94 6.23 2.49 -11.06
CA LYS A 94 7.48 3.16 -10.66
C LYS A 94 7.29 4.21 -9.56
N LEU A 95 6.14 4.20 -8.89
CA LEU A 95 5.85 5.10 -7.79
C LEU A 95 6.94 5.01 -6.72
N THR A 96 7.44 6.17 -6.32
CA THR A 96 8.29 6.38 -5.15
C THR A 96 7.49 6.87 -3.96
N ARG A 97 6.43 7.65 -4.25
CA ARG A 97 5.50 8.22 -3.29
C ARG A 97 4.12 8.44 -3.88
N ILE A 98 3.10 8.37 -3.03
CA ILE A 98 1.71 8.68 -3.36
C ILE A 98 1.20 9.77 -2.41
N ASN A 99 0.59 10.82 -2.96
CA ASN A 99 0.12 11.96 -2.19
C ASN A 99 -1.42 12.02 -2.25
N PHE A 100 -2.09 11.76 -1.14
CA PHE A 100 -3.54 11.96 -1.03
C PHE A 100 -3.83 13.42 -0.69
N LEU A 101 -4.51 14.12 -1.59
CA LEU A 101 -4.82 15.54 -1.42
C LEU A 101 -6.01 15.73 -0.47
N GLY A 102 -5.93 16.71 0.42
CA GLY A 102 -7.00 17.09 1.34
C GLY A 102 -7.46 15.95 2.26
N PHE A 103 -8.71 16.02 2.71
CA PHE A 103 -9.32 14.95 3.50
C PHE A 103 -9.82 13.84 2.57
N SER A 104 -9.19 12.67 2.63
CA SER A 104 -9.65 11.51 1.88
C SER A 104 -10.79 10.80 2.61
N SER A 105 -11.76 10.29 1.84
CA SER A 105 -12.83 9.42 2.36
C SER A 105 -12.51 7.92 2.22
N LEU A 106 -11.32 7.59 1.68
CA LEU A 106 -10.92 6.23 1.37
C LEU A 106 -10.88 5.37 2.63
N LYS A 107 -11.57 4.21 2.58
CA LYS A 107 -11.70 3.28 3.71
C LYS A 107 -10.89 2.01 3.57
N VAL A 108 -10.58 1.59 2.34
CA VAL A 108 -9.98 0.28 2.09
C VAL A 108 -8.84 0.43 1.10
N LEU A 109 -7.68 -0.14 1.44
CA LEU A 109 -6.68 -0.52 0.46
C LEU A 109 -6.94 -1.96 0.06
N VAL A 110 -7.46 -2.13 -1.14
CA VAL A 110 -7.83 -3.44 -1.69
C VAL A 110 -6.61 -4.29 -2.05
N ALA A 111 -6.87 -5.56 -2.35
CA ALA A 111 -5.81 -6.54 -2.60
C ALA A 111 -4.88 -6.12 -3.74
N ASN A 112 -3.59 -6.40 -3.56
CA ASN A 112 -2.50 -6.16 -4.51
C ASN A 112 -2.33 -4.71 -5.00
N VAL A 113 -2.94 -3.70 -4.36
CA VAL A 113 -3.01 -2.33 -4.90
C VAL A 113 -1.63 -1.75 -5.27
N PHE A 114 -0.59 -2.00 -4.46
CA PHE A 114 0.80 -1.62 -4.73
C PHE A 114 1.75 -2.81 -4.88
N GLN A 115 1.23 -4.02 -5.14
CA GLN A 115 2.05 -5.22 -5.27
C GLN A 115 3.16 -5.02 -6.32
N GLY A 116 4.40 -5.34 -5.97
CA GLY A 116 5.55 -5.21 -6.86
C GLY A 116 5.93 -3.78 -7.24
N ALA A 117 5.36 -2.75 -6.60
CA ALA A 117 5.81 -1.36 -6.73
C ALA A 117 7.18 -1.18 -6.02
N THR A 118 8.21 -1.77 -6.60
CA THR A 118 9.57 -1.88 -6.05
C THR A 118 10.29 -0.55 -5.89
N HIS A 119 9.71 0.56 -6.35
CA HIS A 119 10.29 1.90 -6.18
C HIS A 119 9.63 2.64 -5.02
N LEU A 120 8.52 2.12 -4.48
CA LEU A 120 7.73 2.77 -3.43
C LEU A 120 8.50 2.67 -2.12
N THR A 121 9.03 3.80 -1.66
CA THR A 121 9.81 3.92 -0.42
C THR A 121 9.05 4.66 0.65
N ASP A 122 8.19 5.60 0.25
CA ASP A 122 7.50 6.50 1.16
C ASP A 122 5.99 6.41 0.91
N ILE A 123 5.24 6.11 1.97
CA ILE A 123 3.80 6.11 1.91
C ILE A 123 3.19 6.76 3.14
N ASN A 124 2.29 7.72 2.89
CA ASN A 124 1.45 8.31 3.90
C ASN A 124 0.00 8.05 3.53
N LEU A 125 -0.65 7.14 4.26
CA LEU A 125 -2.03 6.76 4.02
C LEU A 125 -2.99 7.70 4.77
N PRO A 126 -4.20 7.94 4.24
CA PRO A 126 -5.21 8.65 4.99
C PRO A 126 -5.56 7.94 6.30
N GLU A 127 -5.74 8.71 7.36
CA GLU A 127 -6.15 8.20 8.68
C GLU A 127 -7.50 7.48 8.67
N THR A 128 -8.28 7.65 7.60
CA THR A 128 -9.59 7.03 7.40
C THR A 128 -9.55 5.57 6.95
N ILE A 129 -8.37 5.05 6.59
CA ILE A 129 -8.21 3.65 6.16
C ILE A 129 -8.55 2.72 7.32
N GLN A 130 -9.52 1.85 7.09
CA GLN A 130 -10.03 0.84 8.02
C GLN A 130 -9.49 -0.55 7.72
N GLU A 131 -9.22 -0.86 6.45
CA GLU A 131 -8.74 -2.19 6.04
C GLU A 131 -7.58 -2.08 5.05
N ILE A 132 -6.53 -2.87 5.28
CA ILE A 132 -5.41 -3.06 4.37
C ILE A 132 -5.39 -4.54 3.98
N ASN A 133 -5.75 -4.82 2.73
CA ASN A 133 -6.03 -6.17 2.28
C ASN A 133 -4.77 -6.89 1.76
N GLU A 134 -5.00 -8.13 1.32
CA GLU A 134 -3.98 -9.10 0.95
C GLU A 134 -2.99 -8.52 -0.06
N ASN A 135 -1.69 -8.73 0.21
CA ASN A 135 -0.59 -8.30 -0.66
C ASN A 135 -0.59 -6.80 -1.03
N ALA A 136 -1.31 -5.93 -0.29
CA ALA A 136 -1.43 -4.52 -0.64
C ALA A 136 -0.08 -3.83 -0.88
N PHE A 137 0.95 -4.22 -0.12
CA PHE A 137 2.33 -3.75 -0.23
C PHE A 137 3.34 -4.85 -0.56
N GLU A 138 2.90 -6.03 -1.02
CA GLU A 138 3.83 -7.14 -1.28
C GLU A 138 4.94 -6.71 -2.25
N SER A 139 6.19 -7.03 -1.92
CA SER A 139 7.38 -6.72 -2.73
C SER A 139 7.58 -5.23 -3.02
N THR A 140 7.12 -4.35 -2.13
CA THR A 140 7.47 -2.93 -2.14
C THR A 140 8.80 -2.68 -1.41
N ASN A 141 9.34 -1.46 -1.53
CA ASN A 141 10.59 -1.05 -0.87
C ASN A 141 10.36 -0.03 0.26
N ILE A 142 9.15 -0.01 0.84
CA ILE A 142 8.85 0.86 1.98
C ILE A 142 9.81 0.55 3.12
N SER A 143 10.36 1.59 3.76
CA SER A 143 11.36 1.44 4.82
C SER A 143 10.75 1.51 6.22
N SER A 144 9.63 2.19 6.35
CA SER A 144 8.86 2.28 7.59
C SER A 144 7.37 2.31 7.25
N PHE A 145 6.56 1.73 8.13
CA PHE A 145 5.11 1.78 8.01
C PHE A 145 4.50 2.17 9.35
N VAL A 146 3.72 3.26 9.34
CA VAL A 146 2.88 3.68 10.46
C VAL A 146 1.44 3.29 10.14
N VAL A 147 0.82 2.50 11.03
CA VAL A 147 -0.57 2.08 10.86
C VAL A 147 -1.51 3.29 10.99
N PRO A 148 -2.39 3.55 10.01
CA PRO A 148 -3.40 4.61 10.13
C PRO A 148 -4.30 4.38 11.35
N LYS A 149 -4.68 5.44 12.06
CA LYS A 149 -5.35 5.35 13.36
C LYS A 149 -6.71 4.65 13.32
N GLN A 150 -7.46 4.77 12.20
CA GLN A 150 -8.75 4.09 12.06
C GLN A 150 -8.63 2.67 11.48
N THR A 151 -7.42 2.16 11.24
CA THR A 151 -7.24 0.80 10.71
C THR A 151 -7.71 -0.21 11.74
N ILE A 152 -8.62 -1.10 11.32
CA ILE A 152 -9.19 -2.18 12.11
C ILE A 152 -8.45 -3.48 11.81
N SER A 153 -8.10 -3.72 10.54
CA SER A 153 -7.45 -4.94 10.10
C SER A 153 -6.40 -4.73 9.03
N ILE A 154 -5.34 -5.55 9.11
CA ILE A 154 -4.37 -5.75 8.04
C ILE A 154 -4.32 -7.24 7.77
N THR A 155 -4.65 -7.66 6.55
CA THR A 155 -4.85 -9.09 6.23
C THR A 155 -3.55 -9.75 5.75
N GLU A 156 -3.67 -11.02 5.34
CA GLU A 156 -2.55 -11.91 5.05
C GLU A 156 -1.58 -11.31 4.02
N TYR A 157 -0.28 -11.56 4.19
CA TYR A 157 0.77 -11.18 3.23
C TYR A 157 0.87 -9.69 2.86
N ALA A 158 0.19 -8.77 3.57
CA ALA A 158 0.13 -7.37 3.15
C ALA A 158 1.51 -6.72 2.99
N PHE A 159 2.53 -7.13 3.77
CA PHE A 159 3.92 -6.68 3.65
C PHE A 159 4.89 -7.78 3.23
N ARG A 160 4.40 -8.87 2.63
CA ARG A 160 5.24 -9.98 2.20
C ARG A 160 6.35 -9.47 1.27
N ASN A 161 7.58 -9.93 1.46
CA ASN A 161 8.75 -9.54 0.67
C ASN A 161 9.04 -8.02 0.65
N CYS A 162 8.54 -7.24 1.61
CA CYS A 162 8.99 -5.87 1.84
C CYS A 162 10.42 -5.87 2.41
N LYS A 163 11.40 -6.21 1.57
CA LYS A 163 12.79 -6.48 1.98
C LYS A 163 13.50 -5.27 2.59
N ARG A 164 12.95 -4.07 2.45
CA ARG A 164 13.47 -2.81 2.99
C ARG A 164 12.71 -2.33 4.23
N LEU A 165 11.60 -2.96 4.61
CA LEU A 165 10.82 -2.54 5.77
C LEU A 165 11.63 -2.80 7.04
N GLU A 166 12.01 -1.73 7.73
CA GLU A 166 12.80 -1.77 8.95
C GLU A 166 11.96 -1.58 10.21
N ASN A 167 10.91 -0.77 10.12
CA ASN A 167 10.10 -0.36 11.26
C ASN A 167 8.60 -0.50 10.96
N PHE A 168 7.88 -1.19 11.84
CA PHE A 168 6.42 -1.25 11.81
C PHE A 168 5.85 -0.68 13.11
N ILE A 169 5.02 0.36 12.99
CA ILE A 169 4.60 1.21 14.11
C ILE A 169 3.07 1.15 14.23
N ILE A 170 2.59 0.65 15.37
CA ILE A 170 1.20 0.76 15.82
C ILE A 170 1.13 1.98 16.76
N PRO A 171 0.60 3.13 16.29
CA PRO A 171 0.61 4.35 17.07
C PRO A 171 -0.42 4.33 18.21
N GLU A 172 -0.32 5.30 19.13
CA GLU A 172 -1.32 5.50 20.18
C GLU A 172 -2.70 5.78 19.61
N ASN A 173 -3.72 5.26 20.28
CA ASN A 173 -5.13 5.36 19.89
C ASN A 173 -5.42 4.76 18.49
N CYS A 174 -4.61 3.81 18.04
CA CYS A 174 -4.87 3.03 16.83
C CYS A 174 -5.98 2.00 17.10
N SER A 175 -6.92 1.88 16.16
CA SER A 175 -8.06 0.97 16.24
C SER A 175 -7.74 -0.48 15.82
N LEU A 176 -6.47 -0.79 15.59
CA LEU A 176 -6.04 -2.05 14.97
C LEU A 176 -6.35 -3.22 15.89
N GLN A 177 -7.09 -4.20 15.38
CA GLN A 177 -7.56 -5.38 16.13
C GLN A 177 -7.06 -6.69 15.53
N LYS A 178 -6.80 -6.71 14.23
CA LYS A 178 -6.45 -7.94 13.50
C LYS A 178 -5.24 -7.75 12.59
N LEU A 179 -4.28 -8.66 12.74
CA LEU A 179 -3.17 -8.88 11.83
C LEU A 179 -3.29 -10.26 11.19
N GLY A 180 -3.13 -10.34 9.87
CA GLY A 180 -3.20 -11.58 9.11
C GLY A 180 -1.96 -12.45 9.23
N TYR A 181 -2.06 -13.69 8.75
CA TYR A 181 -0.95 -14.63 8.69
C TYR A 181 0.10 -14.21 7.66
N PHE A 182 1.36 -14.60 7.88
CA PHE A 182 2.49 -14.35 6.96
C PHE A 182 2.67 -12.87 6.58
N LEU A 183 2.15 -11.96 7.42
CA LEU A 183 2.09 -10.53 7.16
C LEU A 183 3.46 -9.94 6.79
N PHE A 184 4.51 -10.41 7.46
CA PHE A 184 5.90 -9.96 7.31
C PHE A 184 6.83 -11.01 6.69
N GLU A 185 6.29 -12.07 6.06
CA GLU A 185 7.12 -13.11 5.44
C GLU A 185 8.10 -12.47 4.44
N GLY A 186 9.41 -12.74 4.58
CA GLY A 186 10.43 -12.15 3.69
C GLY A 186 10.76 -10.68 3.95
N CYS A 187 10.30 -10.07 5.05
CA CYS A 187 10.72 -8.73 5.50
C CYS A 187 12.13 -8.76 6.14
N LEU A 188 13.16 -9.07 5.34
CA LEU A 188 14.51 -9.37 5.84
C LEU A 188 15.20 -8.22 6.59
N SER A 189 14.74 -6.98 6.43
CA SER A 189 15.34 -5.82 7.12
C SER A 189 14.54 -5.38 8.35
N LEU A 190 13.47 -6.10 8.73
CA LEU A 190 12.59 -5.69 9.81
C LEU A 190 13.31 -5.86 11.15
N LYS A 191 13.65 -4.70 11.74
CA LYS A 191 14.46 -4.60 12.97
C LYS A 191 13.60 -4.36 14.19
N LYS A 192 12.49 -3.63 14.02
CA LYS A 192 11.76 -3.07 15.15
C LYS A 192 10.26 -3.04 14.93
N PHE A 193 9.55 -3.43 15.99
CA PHE A 193 8.15 -3.12 16.19
C PHE A 193 8.01 -2.03 17.24
N GLU A 194 7.10 -1.10 17.03
CA GLU A 194 6.64 -0.14 18.03
C GLU A 194 5.15 -0.31 18.23
N CYS A 195 4.71 -0.41 19.48
CA CYS A 195 3.30 -0.51 19.83
C CYS A 195 3.03 0.31 21.07
N ASN A 196 2.37 1.45 20.90
CA ASN A 196 2.10 2.38 21.98
C ASN A 196 0.59 2.39 22.28
N GLY A 197 0.19 1.92 23.46
CA GLY A 197 -1.20 2.04 23.92
C GLY A 197 -2.24 1.28 23.08
N SER A 198 -1.89 0.15 22.46
CA SER A 198 -2.87 -0.73 21.81
C SER A 198 -3.60 -1.61 22.82
N ASP A 199 -4.92 -1.76 22.63
CA ASP A 199 -5.76 -2.71 23.37
C ASP A 199 -5.60 -4.16 22.90
N TYR A 200 -4.99 -4.39 21.72
CA TYR A 200 -4.97 -5.69 21.05
C TYR A 200 -3.56 -6.26 20.84
N PHE A 201 -2.54 -5.42 20.84
CA PHE A 201 -1.15 -5.82 20.57
C PHE A 201 -0.19 -5.29 21.62
N GLU A 202 0.94 -5.98 21.76
CA GLU A 202 2.02 -5.58 22.65
C GLU A 202 3.37 -5.95 22.06
N VAL A 203 4.39 -5.12 22.30
CA VAL A 203 5.77 -5.44 21.96
C VAL A 203 6.52 -5.74 23.26
N GLU A 204 7.07 -6.94 23.35
CA GLU A 204 7.91 -7.38 24.46
C GLU A 204 9.12 -8.14 23.90
N ASN A 205 10.32 -7.91 24.45
CA ASN A 205 11.55 -8.55 23.97
C ASN A 205 11.70 -8.45 22.43
N PHE A 206 11.49 -7.25 21.88
CA PHE A 206 11.54 -6.91 20.46
C PHE A 206 10.43 -7.52 19.58
N ALA A 207 9.70 -8.51 20.07
CA ALA A 207 8.72 -9.25 19.30
C ALA A 207 7.31 -8.69 19.46
N LEU A 208 6.50 -8.83 18.41
CA LEU A 208 5.10 -8.43 18.39
C LEU A 208 4.22 -9.59 18.83
N PHE A 209 3.39 -9.37 19.84
CA PHE A 209 2.43 -10.31 20.38
C PHE A 209 1.01 -9.74 20.33
N ASN A 210 0.02 -10.61 20.53
CA ASN A 210 -1.29 -10.17 20.99
C ASN A 210 -1.22 -9.61 22.42
N LYS A 211 -2.26 -8.89 22.85
CA LYS A 211 -2.26 -8.16 24.14
C LYS A 211 -2.00 -9.06 25.36
N SER A 212 -2.58 -10.25 25.37
CA SER A 212 -2.40 -11.23 26.46
C SER A 212 -1.07 -11.97 26.42
N LYS A 213 -0.23 -11.73 25.40
CA LYS A 213 1.04 -12.42 25.15
C LYS A 213 0.89 -13.94 25.11
N THR A 214 -0.25 -14.41 24.62
CA THR A 214 -0.55 -15.84 24.41
C THR A 214 -0.21 -16.28 22.99
N SER A 215 -0.10 -15.34 22.04
CA SER A 215 0.26 -15.62 20.66
C SER A 215 1.37 -14.68 20.20
N LEU A 216 2.49 -15.25 19.73
CA LEU A 216 3.60 -14.54 19.10
C LEU A 216 3.27 -14.35 17.62
N ILE A 217 3.16 -13.11 17.19
CA ILE A 217 2.79 -12.74 15.82
C ILE A 217 4.04 -12.71 14.94
N CYS A 218 5.08 -11.99 15.38
CA CYS A 218 6.33 -11.88 14.63
C CYS A 218 7.48 -11.47 15.53
N PHE A 219 8.62 -12.14 15.37
CA PHE A 219 9.91 -11.72 15.84
C PHE A 219 10.66 -11.03 14.69
N PRO A 220 11.27 -9.85 14.92
CA PRO A 220 11.93 -9.11 13.84
C PRO A 220 13.19 -9.86 13.35
N PRO A 221 13.27 -10.27 12.06
CA PRO A 221 14.38 -11.06 11.52
C PRO A 221 15.72 -10.34 11.49
N ALA A 222 15.73 -9.01 11.51
CA ALA A 222 16.95 -8.22 11.61
C ALA A 222 17.27 -7.79 13.06
N CYS A 223 16.68 -8.44 14.08
CA CYS A 223 17.07 -8.20 15.47
C CYS A 223 18.53 -8.64 15.69
N GLU A 224 19.35 -7.78 16.29
CA GLU A 224 20.72 -8.13 16.69
C GLU A 224 20.77 -8.91 18.03
N CYS A 225 19.62 -9.25 18.59
CA CYS A 225 19.51 -9.93 19.87
C CYS A 225 19.91 -11.41 19.76
N GLN A 226 20.76 -11.87 20.69
CA GLN A 226 21.27 -13.25 20.71
C GLN A 226 20.34 -14.24 21.42
N TYR A 227 19.41 -13.72 22.24
CA TYR A 227 18.49 -14.52 23.04
C TYR A 227 17.09 -13.93 22.96
N PHE A 228 16.10 -14.81 22.81
CA PHE A 228 14.70 -14.46 22.91
C PHE A 228 14.08 -15.20 24.10
N TYR A 229 13.58 -14.43 25.07
CA TYR A 229 12.86 -15.00 26.20
C TYR A 229 11.40 -15.18 25.85
N VAL A 230 10.95 -16.44 25.84
CA VAL A 230 9.56 -16.81 25.60
C VAL A 230 8.74 -16.51 26.86
N PRO A 231 7.70 -15.65 26.78
CA PRO A 231 6.82 -15.41 27.92
C PRO A 231 6.13 -16.71 28.38
N THR A 232 5.98 -16.89 29.70
CA THR A 232 5.30 -18.09 30.25
C THR A 232 3.82 -18.17 29.89
N THR A 233 3.24 -17.06 29.41
CA THR A 233 1.87 -16.97 28.89
C THR A 233 1.75 -17.48 27.46
N LEU A 234 2.85 -17.64 26.71
CA LEU A 234 2.82 -18.01 25.29
C LEU A 234 2.21 -19.41 25.10
N ARG A 235 1.27 -19.53 24.19
CA ARG A 235 0.58 -20.78 23.82
C ARG A 235 0.65 -21.06 22.32
N GLU A 236 0.81 -20.02 21.51
CA GLU A 236 0.79 -20.11 20.05
C GLU A 236 1.93 -19.29 19.43
N ILE A 237 2.52 -19.81 18.35
CA ILE A 237 3.48 -19.11 17.50
C ILE A 237 2.87 -19.07 16.10
N SER A 238 2.64 -17.87 15.57
CA SER A 238 2.05 -17.71 14.24
C SER A 238 2.96 -18.26 13.14
N GLY A 239 2.37 -18.66 12.01
CA GLY A 239 3.11 -19.06 10.82
C GLY A 239 4.10 -17.97 10.40
N ALA A 240 5.35 -18.36 10.12
CA ALA A 240 6.46 -17.47 9.78
C ALA A 240 6.89 -16.47 10.87
N ALA A 241 6.47 -16.63 12.14
CA ALA A 241 6.85 -15.71 13.22
C ALA A 241 8.37 -15.55 13.43
N PHE A 242 9.17 -16.56 13.09
CA PHE A 242 10.65 -16.53 13.13
C PHE A 242 11.28 -16.69 11.74
N TYR A 243 10.56 -16.38 10.67
CA TYR A 243 11.07 -16.59 9.32
C TYR A 243 12.33 -15.74 9.08
N CYS A 244 13.44 -16.39 8.69
CA CYS A 244 14.75 -15.78 8.48
C CYS A 244 15.40 -15.10 9.70
N CYS A 245 14.96 -15.44 10.92
CA CYS A 245 15.61 -15.03 12.17
C CYS A 245 16.81 -15.92 12.52
#